data_AF-A0A504WSQ9-F1
#
_entry.id   AF-A0A504WSQ9-F1
#
_cell.length_a   1.000
_cell.length_b   1.000
_cell.length_c   1.000
_cell.angle_alpha   90.00
_cell.angle_beta   90.00
_cell.angle_gamma   90.00
#
_symmetry.space_group_name_H-M   'P 1'
#
loop_
_entity.id
_entity.type
_entity.pdbx_description
1 polymer ?
#
loop_
_entity_poly.entity_id
_entity_poly.type
_entity_poly.pdbx_seq_one_letter_code
_entity_poly.pdbx_strand_id
1 'polypeptide(L)'
;MLLARFHFPCVYPHSHDRYELLIILPENNEQFSVLVKTISETDKLGRILDAPFYSQMARVRVPRFKLAMTPSLALKDTLKEMGITRLFGDADLRKIADEPLFVSDVVHQAVLEVNKTDAVASAASGLSGFAD
;
A
#
# COMPACT_ATOMS: atom_id res chain seq x y z
N MET A 1 19.29 0.01 -4.95
CA MET A 1 17.99 -0.16 -4.28
C MET A 1 17.34 -1.42 -4.83
N LEU A 2 16.95 -2.38 -3.99
CA LEU A 2 16.25 -3.58 -4.45
C LEU A 2 14.75 -3.29 -4.53
N LEU A 3 14.17 -3.49 -5.72
CA LEU A 3 12.73 -3.37 -5.97
C LEU A 3 12.16 -4.76 -6.24
N ALA A 4 11.22 -5.20 -5.42
CA ALA A 4 10.56 -6.49 -5.57
C ALA A 4 9.04 -6.32 -5.62
N ARG A 5 8.43 -6.79 -6.72
CA ARG A 5 6.98 -6.73 -6.95
C ARG A 5 6.39 -8.13 -6.78
N PHE A 6 5.57 -8.30 -5.76
CA PHE A 6 4.90 -9.57 -5.45
C PHE A 6 3.43 -9.49 -5.86
N HIS A 7 2.98 -10.44 -6.67
CA HIS A 7 1.59 -10.55 -7.10
C HIS A 7 0.85 -11.44 -6.11
N PHE A 8 -0.25 -10.94 -5.54
CA PHE A 8 -1.10 -11.72 -4.64
C PHE A 8 -2.43 -11.98 -5.33
N PRO A 9 -2.81 -13.26 -5.52
CA PRO A 9 -4.17 -13.56 -5.91
C PRO A 9 -5.09 -13.23 -4.73
N CYS A 10 -6.03 -12.30 -4.93
CA CYS A 10 -7.07 -12.08 -3.94
C CYS A 10 -8.13 -13.17 -4.11
N VAL A 11 -8.34 -14.00 -3.08
CA VAL A 11 -9.42 -14.98 -3.09
C VAL A 11 -10.66 -14.31 -2.52
N TYR A 12 -11.34 -13.50 -3.34
CA TYR A 12 -12.67 -12.97 -3.03
C TYR A 12 -13.68 -13.54 -4.03
N PRO A 13 -14.84 -14.07 -3.58
CA PRO A 13 -15.72 -14.89 -4.42
C PRO A 13 -16.29 -14.19 -5.66
N HIS A 14 -16.18 -12.86 -5.79
CA HIS A 14 -16.77 -12.10 -6.91
C HIS A 14 -15.92 -10.94 -7.47
N SER A 15 -14.65 -10.79 -7.10
CA SER A 15 -13.77 -9.77 -7.71
C SER A 15 -12.45 -10.36 -8.19
N HIS A 16 -12.15 -10.16 -9.47
CA HIS A 16 -10.87 -10.51 -10.10
C HIS A 16 -9.84 -9.39 -9.92
N ASP A 17 -9.82 -8.77 -8.73
CA ASP A 17 -8.89 -7.68 -8.47
C ASP A 17 -7.52 -8.25 -8.13
N ARG A 18 -6.52 -7.87 -8.94
CA ARG A 18 -5.14 -8.26 -8.74
C ARG A 18 -4.46 -7.20 -7.89
N TYR A 19 -4.08 -7.57 -6.66
CA TYR A 19 -3.28 -6.72 -5.80
C TYR A 19 -1.82 -7.12 -5.87
N GLU A 20 -0.96 -6.11 -5.80
CA GLU A 20 0.48 -6.28 -5.87
C GLU A 20 1.14 -5.50 -4.74
N LEU A 21 2.13 -6.13 -4.10
CA LEU A 21 2.96 -5.49 -3.09
C LEU A 21 4.31 -5.12 -3.73
N LEU A 22 4.58 -3.83 -3.81
CA LEU A 22 5.92 -3.34 -4.12
C LEU A 22 6.71 -3.17 -2.82
N ILE A 23 7.76 -3.97 -2.65
CA ILE A 23 8.74 -3.82 -1.57
C ILE A 23 9.94 -3.06 -2.12
N ILE A 24 10.21 -1.90 -1.54
CA ILE A 24 11.37 -1.06 -1.83
C ILE A 24 12.36 -1.22 -0.69
N LEU A 25 13.49 -1.87 -0.96
CA LEU A 25 14.55 -2.05 0.01
C LEU A 25 15.72 -1.12 -0.34
N PRO A 26 16.00 -0.11 0.50
CA PRO A 26 17.13 0.79 0.29
C PRO A 26 18.47 0.03 0.37
N GLU A 27 19.48 0.56 -0.29
CA GLU A 27 20.85 0.03 -0.16
C GLU A 27 21.50 0.55 1.14
N ASN A 28 22.42 -0.23 1.71
CA ASN A 28 23.42 0.22 2.69
C ASN A 28 22.93 1.17 3.81
N ASN A 29 22.11 0.69 4.74
CA ASN A 29 21.71 1.45 5.94
C ASN A 29 21.23 2.89 5.67
N GLU A 30 20.76 3.19 4.45
CA GLU A 30 20.22 4.50 4.13
C GLU A 30 19.05 4.81 5.06
N GLN A 31 19.00 6.05 5.52
CA GLN A 31 17.95 6.49 6.42
C GLN A 31 16.61 6.49 5.69
N PHE A 32 15.58 5.98 6.37
CA PHE A 32 14.21 5.93 5.84
C PHE A 32 13.71 7.30 5.35
N SER A 33 14.09 8.39 6.03
CA SER A 33 13.73 9.76 5.64
C SER A 33 14.27 10.16 4.26
N VAL A 34 15.49 9.72 3.92
CA VAL A 34 16.11 9.97 2.62
C VAL A 34 15.38 9.21 1.53
N LEU A 35 15.03 7.95 1.80
CA LEU A 35 14.24 7.12 0.89
C LEU A 35 12.87 7.75 0.61
N VAL A 36 12.13 8.13 1.65
CA VAL A 36 10.81 8.78 1.52
C VAL A 36 10.93 10.06 0.70
N LYS A 37 11.88 10.93 1.04
CA LYS A 37 12.10 12.17 0.28
C LYS A 37 12.39 11.88 -1.19
N THR A 38 13.25 10.89 -1.46
CA THR A 38 13.62 10.50 -2.82
C THR A 38 12.41 9.99 -3.58
N ILE A 39 11.57 9.16 -2.99
CA ILE A 39 10.38 8.61 -3.66
C ILE A 39 9.27 9.66 -3.82
N SER A 40 9.18 10.60 -2.88
CA SER A 40 8.23 11.71 -2.90
C SER A 40 8.60 12.83 -3.88
N GLU A 41 9.81 12.84 -4.44
CA GLU A 41 10.15 13.73 -5.54
C GLU A 41 9.26 13.44 -6.75
N THR A 42 8.87 14.52 -7.45
CA THR A 42 7.94 14.46 -8.58
C THR A 42 8.36 13.40 -9.60
N ASP A 43 7.39 12.56 -9.98
CA ASP A 43 7.49 11.56 -11.05
C ASP A 43 8.41 10.35 -10.78
N LYS A 44 9.19 10.32 -9.69
CA LYS A 44 10.08 9.16 -9.44
C LYS A 44 9.32 7.88 -9.13
N LEU A 45 8.30 7.93 -8.28
CA LEU A 45 7.47 6.77 -7.99
C LEU A 45 6.73 6.29 -9.24
N GLY A 46 6.18 7.22 -10.05
CA GLY A 46 5.51 6.90 -11.31
C GLY A 46 6.44 6.15 -12.26
N ARG A 47 7.65 6.68 -12.46
CA ARG A 47 8.69 6.03 -13.28
C ARG A 47 9.11 4.66 -12.78
N ILE A 48 9.13 4.42 -11.46
CA ILE A 48 9.40 3.09 -10.89
C ILE A 48 8.28 2.12 -11.23
N LEU A 49 7.02 2.57 -11.18
CA LEU A 49 5.86 1.73 -11.50
C LEU A 49 5.74 1.44 -13.00
N ASP A 50 6.08 2.41 -13.84
CA ASP A 50 6.02 2.29 -15.31
C ASP A 50 7.22 1.52 -15.89
N ALA A 51 8.32 1.43 -15.15
CA ALA A 51 9.48 0.67 -15.57
C ALA A 51 9.15 -0.83 -15.69
N PRO A 52 9.73 -1.53 -16.69
CA PRO A 52 9.53 -2.97 -16.82
C PRO A 52 10.14 -3.72 -15.64
N PHE A 53 9.32 -4.53 -14.98
CA PHE A 53 9.78 -5.47 -13.95
C PHE A 53 10.20 -6.79 -14.62
N TYR A 54 11.39 -7.27 -14.26
CA TYR A 54 11.91 -8.54 -14.78
C TYR A 54 11.74 -9.65 -13.75
N SER A 55 11.34 -10.83 -14.22
CA SER A 55 11.31 -12.03 -13.38
C SER A 55 12.74 -12.45 -13.07
N GLN A 56 13.09 -12.48 -11.78
CA GLN A 56 14.40 -12.89 -11.32
C GLN A 56 14.27 -13.85 -10.13
N MET A 57 15.06 -14.92 -10.14
CA MET A 57 15.16 -15.81 -8.99
C MET A 57 15.97 -15.11 -7.89
N ALA A 58 15.34 -14.80 -6.76
CA ALA A 58 15.96 -14.13 -5.63
C ALA A 58 15.59 -14.81 -4.30
N ARG A 59 16.55 -14.89 -3.38
CA ARG A 59 16.29 -15.37 -2.02
C ARG A 59 15.82 -14.20 -1.15
N VAL A 60 14.51 -14.03 -1.05
CA VAL A 60 13.89 -12.95 -0.26
C VAL A 60 13.51 -13.44 1.14
N ARG A 61 13.77 -12.62 2.17
CA ARG A 61 13.30 -12.85 3.54
C ARG A 61 12.40 -11.69 3.94
N VAL A 62 11.09 -11.93 4.00
CA VAL A 62 10.10 -10.96 4.50
C VAL A 62 9.74 -11.33 5.95
N PRO A 63 9.88 -10.41 6.93
CA PRO A 63 9.45 -10.66 8.29
C PRO A 63 7.92 -10.73 8.37
N ARG A 64 7.39 -11.44 9.37
CA ARG A 64 5.98 -11.29 9.73
C ARG A 64 5.83 -9.96 10.45
N PHE A 65 4.85 -9.16 10.05
CA PHE A 65 4.58 -7.90 10.72
C PHE A 65 3.09 -7.54 10.61
N LYS A 66 2.64 -6.75 11.58
CA LYS A 66 1.30 -6.16 11.60
C LYS A 66 1.46 -4.66 11.73
N LEU A 67 1.03 -3.93 10.72
CA LEU A 67 0.86 -2.48 10.79
C LEU A 67 -0.58 -2.23 11.17
N ALA A 68 -0.81 -1.73 12.38
CA ALA A 68 -2.09 -1.20 12.79
C ALA A 68 -1.89 0.27 13.14
N MET A 69 -2.60 1.17 12.46
CA MET A 69 -2.57 2.58 12.81
C MET A 69 -3.41 2.80 14.08
N THR A 70 -2.73 2.77 15.23
CA THR A 70 -3.32 3.00 16.55
C THR A 70 -2.50 4.04 17.33
N PRO A 71 -3.09 5.20 17.72
CA PRO A 71 -4.48 5.59 17.52
C PRO A 71 -4.82 5.85 16.04
N SER A 72 -6.12 5.81 15.72
CA SER A 72 -6.63 6.15 14.39
C SER A 72 -6.19 7.56 14.00
N LEU A 73 -5.80 7.74 12.74
CA LEU A 73 -5.27 9.02 12.26
C LEU A 73 -6.41 10.02 12.11
N ALA A 74 -6.38 11.09 12.91
CA ALA A 74 -7.24 12.25 12.71
C ALA A 74 -6.71 13.04 11.50
N LEU A 75 -7.41 12.93 10.37
CA LEU A 75 -7.01 13.52 9.09
C LEU A 75 -7.48 14.96 8.93
N LYS A 76 -8.24 15.51 9.87
CA LYS A 76 -8.81 16.86 9.77
C LYS A 76 -7.77 17.92 9.42
N ASP A 77 -6.67 17.98 10.17
CA ASP A 77 -5.65 19.01 9.97
C ASP A 77 -4.86 18.78 8.68
N THR A 78 -4.52 17.52 8.37
CA THR A 78 -3.88 17.16 7.09
C THR A 78 -4.74 17.53 5.89
N LEU A 79 -6.06 17.25 5.93
CA LEU A 79 -6.97 17.60 4.83
C LEU A 79 -7.12 19.11 4.69
N LYS A 80 -7.10 19.86 5.79
CA LYS A 80 -7.07 21.34 5.76
C LYS A 80 -5.78 21.86 5.13
N GLU A 81 -4.63 21.31 5.48
CA GLU A 81 -3.33 21.65 4.87
C GLU A 81 -3.30 21.34 3.37
N MET A 82 -4.01 20.29 2.94
CA MET A 82 -4.20 19.95 1.52
C MET A 82 -5.23 20.85 0.80
N GLY A 83 -5.83 21.82 1.49
CA GLY A 83 -6.78 22.78 0.91
C GLY A 83 -8.26 22.42 1.11
N ILE A 84 -8.58 21.28 1.73
CA ILE A 84 -9.96 20.88 2.05
C ILE A 84 -10.37 21.50 3.39
N THR A 85 -10.70 22.78 3.36
CA THR A 85 -11.03 23.56 4.57
C THR A 85 -12.54 23.72 4.78
N ARG A 86 -13.30 23.94 3.70
CA ARG A 86 -14.76 24.18 3.75
C ARG A 86 -15.53 23.03 4.39
N LEU A 87 -15.08 21.79 4.16
CA LEU A 87 -15.71 20.57 4.69
C LEU A 87 -15.87 20.59 6.22
N PHE A 88 -14.98 21.30 6.93
CA PHE A 88 -14.92 21.34 8.39
C PHE A 88 -15.55 22.60 9.01
N GLY A 89 -16.27 23.40 8.22
CA GLY A 89 -16.89 24.64 8.67
C GLY A 89 -18.10 24.99 7.81
N ASP A 90 -17.88 25.78 6.76
CA ASP A 90 -18.93 26.23 5.84
C ASP A 90 -19.13 25.24 4.68
N ALA A 91 -19.51 24.01 5.03
CA ALA A 91 -19.71 22.93 4.06
C ALA A 91 -21.13 22.98 3.48
N ASP A 92 -21.26 22.85 2.16
CA ASP A 92 -22.57 22.68 1.52
C ASP A 92 -22.91 21.18 1.42
N LEU A 93 -23.54 20.65 2.46
CA LEU A 93 -23.97 19.24 2.56
C LEU A 93 -25.48 19.06 2.40
N ARG A 94 -26.15 19.99 1.70
CA ARG A 94 -27.63 19.98 1.50
C ARG A 94 -28.19 18.74 0.79
N LYS A 95 -27.31 17.95 0.15
CA LYS A 95 -27.68 16.66 -0.46
C LYS A 95 -27.75 15.50 0.55
N ILE A 96 -27.29 15.72 1.78
CA ILE A 96 -27.29 14.72 2.87
C ILE A 96 -28.41 15.02 3.85
N ALA A 97 -28.56 16.28 4.25
CA ALA A 97 -29.64 16.75 5.11
C ALA A 97 -30.02 18.20 4.76
N ASP A 98 -31.24 18.60 5.11
CA ASP A 98 -31.73 19.97 4.87
C ASP A 98 -31.13 20.99 5.85
N GLU A 99 -30.71 20.55 7.04
CA GLU A 99 -30.00 21.40 8.01
C GLU A 99 -28.53 21.68 7.63
N PRO A 100 -27.94 22.79 8.11
CA PRO A 100 -26.52 23.06 7.94
C PRO A 100 -25.67 22.01 8.67
N LEU A 101 -24.88 21.23 7.91
CA LEU A 101 -23.97 20.23 8.44
C LEU A 101 -22.53 20.54 8.06
N PHE A 102 -21.60 20.13 8.92
CA PHE A 102 -20.18 20.14 8.64
C PHE A 102 -19.53 18.88 9.22
N VAL A 103 -18.38 18.50 8.67
CA VAL A 103 -17.62 17.36 9.18
C VAL A 103 -16.85 17.80 10.42
N SER A 104 -17.09 17.15 11.55
CA SER A 104 -16.39 17.44 12.80
C SER A 104 -14.96 16.89 12.80
N ASP A 105 -14.78 15.66 12.34
CA ASP A 105 -13.48 14.99 12.21
C ASP A 105 -13.51 13.89 11.12
N VAL A 106 -12.34 13.51 10.61
CA VAL A 106 -12.17 12.38 9.68
C VAL A 106 -11.17 11.41 10.29
N VAL A 107 -11.67 10.24 10.66
CA VAL A 107 -10.87 9.21 11.32
C VAL A 107 -10.50 8.12 10.32
N HIS A 108 -9.21 7.92 10.09
CA HIS A 108 -8.69 6.86 9.22
C HIS A 108 -7.99 5.77 10.04
N GLN A 109 -8.43 4.53 9.85
CA GLN A 109 -7.82 3.35 10.44
C GLN A 109 -7.49 2.35 9.34
N ALA A 110 -6.22 1.96 9.29
CA ALA A 110 -5.72 0.93 8.39
C ALA A 110 -5.02 -0.16 9.20
N VAL A 111 -5.29 -1.41 8.84
CA VAL A 111 -4.61 -2.59 9.38
C VAL A 111 -4.08 -3.42 8.22
N LEU A 112 -2.77 -3.59 8.16
CA LEU A 112 -2.07 -4.49 7.25
C LEU A 112 -1.39 -5.58 8.07
N GLU A 113 -1.72 -6.83 7.83
CA GLU A 113 -1.07 -7.96 8.45
C GLU A 113 -0.40 -8.82 7.39
N VAL A 114 0.92 -8.96 7.49
CA VAL A 114 1.72 -9.84 6.65
C VAL A 114 2.09 -11.06 7.48
N ASN A 115 1.38 -12.15 7.25
CA ASN A 115 1.69 -13.46 7.81
C ASN A 115 2.36 -14.35 6.75
N LYS A 116 3.14 -15.35 7.17
CA LYS A 116 3.81 -16.30 6.25
C LYS A 116 2.87 -17.38 5.71
N THR A 117 1.63 -17.41 6.18
CA THR A 117 0.62 -18.38 5.76
C THR A 117 -0.32 -17.68 4.78
N ASP A 118 -0.27 -18.18 3.55
CA ASP A 118 -1.09 -17.83 2.38
C ASP A 118 -0.68 -16.61 1.55
N ALA A 119 0.62 -16.35 1.48
CA ALA A 119 1.21 -16.04 0.18
C ALA A 119 1.31 -17.33 -0.63
N VAL A 120 0.17 -17.86 -1.09
CA VAL A 120 0.13 -18.83 -2.19
C VAL A 120 0.52 -18.07 -3.46
N ALA A 121 1.78 -17.69 -3.53
CA ALA A 121 2.48 -17.54 -4.79
C ALA A 121 2.57 -18.97 -5.35
N SER A 122 1.56 -19.34 -6.13
CA SER A 122 1.58 -20.55 -6.94
C SER A 122 2.80 -20.49 -7.85
N ALA A 123 3.84 -21.22 -7.47
CA ALA A 123 4.93 -21.64 -8.34
C ALA A 123 5.23 -23.10 -7.99
N ALA A 124 4.29 -23.99 -8.34
CA ALA A 124 4.54 -25.41 -8.40
C ALA A 124 5.38 -25.70 -9.66
N SER A 125 6.70 -25.66 -9.55
CA SER A 125 7.58 -26.28 -10.53
C SER A 125 7.80 -27.74 -10.10
N GLY A 126 6.92 -28.62 -10.55
CA GLY A 126 7.13 -30.06 -10.44
C GLY A 126 7.96 -30.57 -11.62
N LEU A 127 9.18 -31.01 -11.36
CA LEU A 127 9.93 -31.93 -12.23
C LEU A 127 10.08 -33.24 -11.46
N SER A 128 9.20 -34.20 -11.72
CA SER A 128 9.45 -35.60 -11.36
C SER A 128 9.81 -36.35 -12.64
N GLY A 129 11.11 -36.44 -12.93
CA GLY A 129 11.61 -37.44 -13.86
C GLY A 129 11.60 -38.80 -13.16
N PHE A 130 10.92 -39.78 -13.75
CA PHE A 130 11.17 -41.19 -13.48
C PHE A 130 12.25 -41.65 -14.46
N ALA A 131 13.37 -42.14 -13.94
CA ALA A 131 14.27 -43.03 -14.67
C ALA A 131 13.92 -44.45 -14.21
N ASP A 132 13.80 -45.34 -15.21
CA ASP A 132 13.34 -46.74 -15.23
C ASP A 132 13.28 -47.53 -13.91
#